data_AF-A0A8X6NV37-F1
#
_entry.id   AF-A0A8X6NV37-F1
#
_cell.length_a   1.000
_cell.length_b   1.000
_cell.length_c   1.000
_cell.angle_alpha   90.00
_cell.angle_beta   90.00
_cell.angle_gamma   90.00
#
_symmetry.space_group_name_H-M   'P 1'
#
loop_
_entity.id
_entity.type
_entity.pdbx_description
1 polymer ?
#
loop_
_entity_poly.entity_id
_entity_poly.type
_entity_poly.pdbx_seq_one_letter_code
_entity_poly.pdbx_strand_id
1 'polypeptide(L)'
;MDSKSDSEDNEYCLKLDTIPPEIFLHICSFISAKFVINVLSKVCQHFNDLIQNDTTWRMRIFKKWPKQYPMIPDPNLNWKEACIEREEHYEMWKNCGENMKMFNLKEAHFGSVNVVNIIEDGQICASGGRDGALKVWNISNLKEILDPQDYKSCLVHSKTAAHSNAWLWSISYDKECKRLYTGGFDCNIRSWDLDNPSQPVATYSLASPVLCLALSQGILTSGCYGRSVSIFDSRVSLQPVFQHIHHKKPVVCIATDEKFIISGSEDRSVVVFDKIARKVLRTLQLDGFALSMSKDTKPLLVGDILGFFHVIDPTEQSFDLALTYKTGHTQKVTGIQHSLGSIITCSTDKSIRVLQPNADPEPITVLKCTSEISKISIYKSMLASANTDDSISIWIPEEECS
;
A
#
# COMPACT_ATOMS: atom_id res chain seq x y z
N MET A 1 36.43 11.08 68.37
CA MET A 1 35.69 12.23 67.81
C MET A 1 35.62 11.98 66.34
N ASP A 2 34.44 11.58 65.92
CA ASP A 2 34.14 10.98 64.64
C ASP A 2 34.33 11.93 63.46
N SER A 3 34.74 11.30 62.37
CA SER A 3 34.59 11.63 60.96
C SER A 3 33.58 12.73 60.59
N LYS A 4 34.04 13.65 59.73
CA LYS A 4 33.57 13.77 58.33
C LYS A 4 34.39 14.85 57.62
N SER A 5 35.43 14.39 56.91
CA SER A 5 35.84 15.01 55.66
C SER A 5 34.72 14.74 54.66
N ASP A 6 33.84 15.71 54.43
CA ASP A 6 32.97 15.70 53.25
C ASP A 6 33.88 15.93 52.04
N SER A 7 34.41 14.83 51.51
CA SER A 7 34.97 14.74 50.18
C SER A 7 33.88 15.11 49.19
N GLU A 8 34.04 16.27 48.55
CA GLU A 8 33.34 16.65 47.32
C GLU A 8 33.71 15.70 46.18
N ASP A 9 33.36 14.43 46.31
CA ASP A 9 33.17 13.56 45.16
C ASP A 9 31.78 13.89 44.61
N ASN A 10 31.68 15.08 43.99
CA ASN A 10 30.67 15.31 42.95
C ASN A 10 31.04 14.35 41.82
N GLU A 11 30.64 13.09 41.97
CA GLU A 11 30.48 12.16 40.87
C GLU A 11 29.80 12.94 39.76
N TYR A 12 30.52 13.21 38.67
CA TYR A 12 29.98 13.85 37.47
C TYR A 12 28.94 12.89 36.89
N CYS A 13 27.77 12.85 37.51
CA CYS A 13 26.65 12.05 37.11
C CYS A 13 26.06 12.79 35.91
N LEU A 14 26.57 12.47 34.73
CA LEU A 14 26.08 12.99 33.45
C LEU A 14 24.60 12.66 33.36
N LYS A 15 23.76 13.64 33.68
CA LYS A 15 22.32 13.53 33.50
C LYS A 15 22.00 13.75 32.04
N LEU A 16 21.00 13.04 31.54
CA LEU A 16 20.56 13.10 30.15
C LEU A 16 20.11 14.52 29.72
N ASP A 17 19.75 15.38 30.68
CA ASP A 17 19.39 16.78 30.44
C ASP A 17 20.59 17.74 30.36
N THR A 18 21.78 17.29 30.79
CA THR A 18 23.01 18.12 30.87
C THR A 18 24.01 17.82 29.76
N ILE A 19 23.75 16.80 28.94
CA ILE A 19 24.61 16.43 27.82
C ILE A 19 24.38 17.35 26.61
N PRO A 20 25.41 17.60 25.79
CA PRO A 20 25.26 18.29 24.51
C PRO A 20 24.19 17.62 23.62
N PRO A 21 23.42 18.41 22.86
CA PRO A 21 22.33 17.89 22.04
C PRO A 21 22.82 16.89 20.99
N GLU A 22 24.05 17.01 20.50
CA GLU A 22 24.65 16.09 19.53
C GLU A 22 24.86 14.68 20.12
N ILE A 23 25.31 14.60 21.38
CA ILE A 23 25.51 13.34 22.10
C ILE A 23 24.14 12.72 22.41
N PHE A 24 23.17 13.53 22.84
CA PHE A 24 21.80 13.07 23.04
C PHE A 24 21.19 12.50 21.76
N LEU A 25 21.32 13.19 20.63
CA LEU A 25 20.84 12.70 19.33
C LEU A 25 21.60 11.45 18.86
N HIS A 26 22.87 11.32 19.20
CA HIS A 26 23.61 10.09 18.95
C HIS A 26 23.07 8.92 19.78
N ILE A 27 22.76 9.12 21.06
CA ILE A 27 22.10 8.11 21.90
C ILE A 27 20.74 7.74 21.28
N CYS A 28 19.95 8.74 20.89
CA CYS A 28 18.66 8.53 20.23
C CYS A 28 18.77 7.72 18.93
N SER A 29 19.93 7.74 18.24
CA SER A 29 20.13 6.96 17.01
C SER A 29 20.19 5.44 17.23
N PHE A 30 20.44 4.98 18.47
CA PHE A 30 20.42 3.57 18.85
C PHE A 30 19.05 3.08 19.33
N ILE A 31 18.12 4.00 19.59
CA ILE A 31 16.76 3.72 20.07
C ILE A 31 15.80 3.82 18.88
N SER A 32 14.71 3.05 18.84
CA SER A 32 13.73 3.13 17.74
C SER A 32 13.12 4.53 17.61
N ALA A 33 12.92 5.02 16.37
CA ALA A 33 12.36 6.33 16.11
C ALA A 33 10.99 6.53 16.79
N LYS A 34 10.17 5.47 16.81
CA LYS A 34 8.87 5.45 17.47
C LYS A 34 8.96 5.70 18.97
N PHE A 35 9.92 5.07 19.65
CA PHE A 35 10.11 5.29 21.09
C PHE A 35 10.60 6.72 21.36
N VAL A 36 11.53 7.22 20.54
CA VAL A 36 12.03 8.60 20.67
C VAL A 36 10.89 9.61 20.54
N ILE A 37 10.03 9.46 19.54
CA ILE A 37 8.94 10.41 19.29
C ILE A 37 7.79 10.27 20.31
N ASN A 38 7.42 9.05 20.71
CA ASN A 38 6.23 8.85 21.55
C ASN A 38 6.52 8.90 23.05
N VAL A 39 7.75 8.55 23.46
CA VAL A 39 8.14 8.44 24.87
C VAL A 39 9.12 9.54 25.24
N LEU A 40 10.28 9.65 24.58
CA LEU A 40 11.31 10.63 24.97
C LEU A 40 10.85 12.08 24.82
N SER A 41 10.02 12.38 23.81
CA SER A 41 9.43 13.72 23.65
C SER A 41 8.56 14.16 24.84
N LYS A 42 8.04 13.22 25.63
CA LYS A 42 7.18 13.48 26.79
C LYS A 42 7.95 13.58 28.11
N VAL A 43 9.24 13.24 28.11
CA VAL A 43 10.06 13.21 29.32
C VAL A 43 10.39 14.62 29.80
N CYS A 44 10.84 15.51 28.91
CA CYS A 44 11.11 16.91 29.25
C CYS A 44 10.91 17.84 28.04
N GLN A 45 10.70 19.14 28.32
CA GLN A 45 10.52 20.15 27.26
C GLN A 45 11.76 20.27 26.37
N HIS A 46 12.95 20.16 26.96
CA HIS A 46 14.21 20.24 26.21
C HIS A 46 14.35 19.11 25.17
N PHE A 47 14.01 17.87 25.53
CA PHE A 47 14.02 16.76 24.57
C PHE A 47 12.96 16.93 23.50
N ASN A 48 11.77 17.43 23.87
CA ASN A 48 10.73 17.73 22.88
C ASN A 48 11.26 18.74 21.85
N ASP A 49 11.85 19.85 22.28
CA ASP A 49 12.36 20.89 21.38
C ASP A 49 13.43 20.36 20.41
N LEU A 50 14.34 19.51 20.89
CA LEU A 50 15.34 18.85 20.05
C LEU A 50 14.72 17.88 19.04
N ILE A 51 13.74 17.09 19.48
CA ILE A 51 13.04 16.09 18.66
C ILE A 51 12.11 16.76 17.63
N GLN A 52 11.58 17.95 17.92
CA GLN A 52 10.68 18.64 17.02
C GLN A 52 11.36 19.10 15.72
N ASN A 53 12.69 19.28 15.73
CA ASN A 53 13.43 19.77 14.58
C ASN A 53 13.56 18.70 13.47
N ASP A 54 12.98 18.97 12.30
CA ASP A 54 12.97 18.03 11.16
C ASP A 54 14.36 17.70 10.62
N THR A 55 15.34 18.60 10.81
CA THR A 55 16.72 18.34 10.37
C THR A 55 17.35 17.15 11.10
N THR A 56 16.96 16.89 12.36
CA THR A 56 17.46 15.75 13.13
C THR A 56 17.02 14.42 12.50
N TRP A 57 15.75 14.33 12.10
CA TRP A 57 15.15 13.17 11.45
C TRP A 57 15.72 12.97 10.05
N ARG A 58 15.89 14.05 9.29
CA ARG A 58 16.58 14.01 8.00
C ARG A 58 17.99 13.44 8.13
N MET A 59 18.79 13.94 9.07
CA MET A 59 20.16 13.44 9.31
C MET A 59 20.17 11.98 9.77
N ARG A 60 19.18 11.56 10.57
CA ARG A 60 19.02 10.17 10.99
C ARG A 60 18.78 9.22 9.81
N ILE A 61 17.89 9.58 8.87
CA ILE A 61 17.70 8.80 7.64
C ILE A 61 19.00 8.71 6.87
N PHE A 62 19.66 9.83 6.58
CA PHE A 62 20.87 9.84 5.77
C PHE A 62 22.06 9.13 6.43
N LYS A 63 22.10 9.09 7.76
CA LYS A 63 23.11 8.32 8.50
C LYS A 63 22.89 6.81 8.37
N LYS A 64 21.64 6.33 8.41
CA LYS A 64 21.30 4.90 8.25
C LYS A 64 21.27 4.46 6.78
N TRP A 65 20.79 5.33 5.89
CA TRP A 65 20.65 5.10 4.46
C TRP A 65 21.23 6.31 3.70
N PRO A 66 22.47 6.24 3.19
CA PRO A 66 23.16 7.39 2.61
C PRO A 66 22.60 7.85 1.25
N LYS A 67 21.73 7.05 0.63
CA LYS A 67 21.15 7.35 -0.68
C LYS A 67 20.02 8.38 -0.57
N GLN A 68 19.77 9.09 -1.67
CA GLN A 68 18.73 10.10 -1.74
C GLN A 68 17.35 9.53 -1.38
N TYR A 69 16.70 10.19 -0.42
CA TYR A 69 15.34 9.93 0.05
C TYR A 69 14.64 11.26 0.32
N PRO A 70 13.35 11.40 0.00
CA PRO A 70 12.51 10.52 -0.84
C PRO A 70 13.01 10.42 -2.31
N MET A 71 12.47 9.47 -3.10
CA MET A 71 12.83 9.31 -4.53
C MET A 71 12.67 10.60 -5.33
N ILE A 72 11.64 11.38 -4.99
CA ILE A 72 11.39 12.73 -5.48
C ILE A 72 11.41 13.67 -4.28
N PRO A 73 12.27 14.71 -4.25
CA PRO A 73 12.32 15.66 -3.16
C PRO A 73 10.95 16.28 -2.85
N ASP A 74 10.52 16.15 -1.60
CA ASP A 74 9.28 16.74 -1.13
C ASP A 74 9.56 17.75 0.01
N PRO A 75 9.29 19.06 -0.18
CA PRO A 75 9.49 20.07 0.86
C PRO A 75 8.52 19.95 2.04
N ASN A 76 7.37 19.30 1.86
CA ASN A 76 6.32 19.17 2.88
C ASN A 76 6.32 17.79 3.54
N LEU A 77 7.38 16.99 3.33
CA LEU A 77 7.46 15.65 3.88
C LEU A 77 7.55 15.68 5.41
N ASN A 78 6.70 14.90 6.07
CA ASN A 78 6.81 14.65 7.50
C ASN A 78 7.97 13.68 7.79
N TRP A 79 9.15 14.22 8.06
CA TRP A 79 10.37 13.42 8.30
C TRP A 79 10.26 12.48 9.51
N LYS A 80 9.42 12.82 10.50
CA LYS A 80 9.20 11.99 11.70
C LYS A 80 8.50 10.69 11.35
N GLU A 81 7.39 10.81 10.62
CA GLU A 81 6.59 9.67 10.16
C GLU A 81 7.38 8.81 9.18
N ALA A 82 8.08 9.44 8.23
CA ALA A 82 8.97 8.75 7.31
C ALA A 82 10.06 7.94 8.03
N CYS A 83 10.67 8.49 9.10
CA CYS A 83 11.65 7.76 9.91
C CYS A 83 11.04 6.55 10.63
N ILE A 84 9.86 6.72 11.25
CA ILE A 84 9.19 5.64 11.97
C ILE A 84 8.87 4.51 11.01
N GLU A 85 8.16 4.82 9.93
CA GLU A 85 7.67 3.81 9.00
C GLU A 85 8.83 3.08 8.30
N ARG A 86 9.89 3.81 7.96
CA ARG A 86 11.08 3.24 7.33
C ARG A 86 11.87 2.32 8.26
N GLU A 87 12.07 2.71 9.52
CA GLU A 87 12.73 1.83 10.49
C GLU A 87 11.89 0.58 10.77
N GLU A 88 10.59 0.74 11.01
CA GLU A 88 9.68 -0.38 11.25
C GLU A 88 9.66 -1.33 10.04
N HIS A 89 9.45 -0.82 8.81
CA HIS A 89 9.43 -1.67 7.62
C HIS A 89 10.79 -2.33 7.38
N TYR A 90 11.90 -1.61 7.54
CA TYR A 90 13.22 -2.19 7.31
C TYR A 90 13.51 -3.34 8.29
N GLU A 91 13.22 -3.17 9.58
CA GLU A 91 13.43 -4.20 10.60
C GLU A 91 12.50 -5.41 10.37
N MET A 92 11.23 -5.17 10.08
CA MET A 92 10.24 -6.22 9.81
C MET A 92 10.61 -7.06 8.59
N TRP A 93 10.98 -6.42 7.48
CA TRP A 93 11.25 -7.13 6.23
C TRP A 93 12.63 -7.78 6.22
N LYS A 94 13.64 -7.18 6.86
CA LYS A 94 15.00 -7.75 6.94
C LYS A 94 15.00 -9.10 7.66
N ASN A 95 14.27 -9.21 8.76
CA ASN A 95 14.15 -10.44 9.55
C ASN A 95 12.79 -11.13 9.31
N CYS A 96 12.34 -11.14 8.06
CA CYS A 96 11.01 -11.66 7.70
C CYS A 96 10.71 -13.06 8.25
N GLY A 97 11.70 -13.94 8.35
CA GLY A 97 11.50 -15.31 8.82
C GLY A 97 11.21 -15.43 10.32
N GLU A 98 11.61 -14.44 11.12
CA GLU A 98 11.40 -14.41 12.57
C GLU A 98 10.26 -13.46 12.94
N ASN A 99 10.17 -12.32 12.26
CA ASN A 99 9.24 -11.24 12.63
C ASN A 99 7.86 -11.38 11.97
N MET A 100 7.67 -12.30 11.02
CA MET A 100 6.40 -12.45 10.32
C MET A 100 5.95 -13.90 10.23
N LYS A 101 4.69 -14.11 10.60
CA LYS A 101 3.99 -15.36 10.40
C LYS A 101 3.31 -15.34 9.03
N MET A 102 3.64 -16.31 8.19
CA MET A 102 3.04 -16.50 6.87
C MET A 102 1.88 -17.51 6.96
N PHE A 103 0.69 -17.06 6.60
CA PHE A 103 -0.50 -17.90 6.44
C PHE A 103 -0.77 -18.13 4.95
N ASN A 104 -0.86 -19.40 4.55
CA ASN A 104 -1.23 -19.76 3.19
C ASN A 104 -2.62 -20.40 3.19
N LEU A 105 -3.62 -19.62 2.78
CA LEU A 105 -5.01 -20.04 2.64
C LEU A 105 -5.15 -20.81 1.33
N LYS A 106 -4.95 -22.14 1.38
CA LYS A 106 -5.16 -23.02 0.22
C LYS A 106 -6.66 -23.15 -0.09
N GLU A 107 -7.01 -23.41 -1.36
CA GLU A 107 -8.42 -23.56 -1.79
C GLU A 107 -9.31 -22.39 -1.34
N ALA A 108 -8.71 -21.19 -1.25
CA ALA A 108 -9.41 -20.00 -0.85
C ALA A 108 -10.49 -19.65 -1.89
N HIS A 109 -10.28 -19.94 -3.16
CA HIS A 109 -11.25 -19.81 -4.25
C HIS A 109 -11.31 -21.08 -5.10
N PHE A 110 -12.32 -21.20 -5.97
CA PHE A 110 -12.41 -22.30 -6.96
C PHE A 110 -11.84 -21.86 -8.32
N GLY A 111 -10.69 -21.20 -8.29
CA GLY A 111 -10.01 -20.62 -9.44
C GLY A 111 -9.09 -19.46 -9.02
N SER A 112 -8.27 -19.00 -9.97
CA SER A 112 -7.29 -17.93 -9.76
C SER A 112 -7.87 -16.74 -9.00
N VAL A 113 -7.20 -16.36 -7.91
CA VAL A 113 -7.53 -15.14 -7.16
C VAL A 113 -6.99 -13.97 -7.96
N ASN A 114 -7.83 -13.02 -8.34
CA ASN A 114 -7.42 -11.87 -9.16
C ASN A 114 -7.13 -10.63 -8.31
N VAL A 115 -7.72 -10.56 -7.12
CA VAL A 115 -7.64 -9.38 -6.27
C VAL A 115 -7.74 -9.74 -4.81
N VAL A 116 -6.95 -9.03 -4.01
CA VAL A 116 -6.96 -9.05 -2.55
C VAL A 116 -6.89 -7.61 -2.06
N ASN A 117 -7.55 -7.30 -0.95
CA ASN A 117 -7.50 -5.98 -0.32
C ASN A 117 -7.61 -6.12 1.20
N ILE A 118 -6.65 -5.56 1.94
CA ILE A 118 -6.69 -5.45 3.40
C ILE A 118 -7.47 -4.19 3.76
N ILE A 119 -8.52 -4.36 4.57
CA ILE A 119 -9.53 -3.34 4.86
C ILE A 119 -9.78 -3.25 6.38
N GLU A 120 -10.59 -2.28 6.79
CA GLU A 120 -10.95 -2.03 8.21
C GLU A 120 -9.72 -1.99 9.11
N ASP A 121 -8.73 -1.19 8.70
CA ASP A 121 -7.49 -0.97 9.44
C ASP A 121 -6.73 -2.25 9.83
N GLY A 122 -6.73 -3.24 8.93
CA GLY A 122 -5.97 -4.47 9.06
C GLY A 122 -6.72 -5.60 9.77
N GLN A 123 -8.01 -5.42 10.05
CA GLN A 123 -8.84 -6.44 10.70
C GLN A 123 -9.37 -7.47 9.71
N ILE A 124 -9.61 -7.07 8.46
CA ILE A 124 -10.31 -7.89 7.47
C ILE A 124 -9.54 -7.91 6.15
N CYS A 125 -9.53 -9.05 5.48
CA CYS A 125 -9.01 -9.21 4.13
C CYS A 125 -10.16 -9.60 3.19
N ALA A 126 -10.41 -8.80 2.15
CA ALA A 126 -11.36 -9.13 1.10
C ALA A 126 -10.65 -9.71 -0.11
N SER A 127 -11.16 -10.80 -0.66
CA SER A 127 -10.60 -11.49 -1.82
C SER A 127 -11.64 -11.78 -2.89
N GLY A 128 -11.20 -11.75 -4.15
CA GLY A 128 -12.05 -12.04 -5.30
C GLY A 128 -11.32 -12.82 -6.37
N GLY A 129 -12.01 -13.80 -6.96
CA GLY A 129 -11.42 -14.74 -7.90
C GLY A 129 -12.19 -14.92 -9.20
N ARG A 130 -11.68 -15.83 -10.02
CA ARG A 130 -12.28 -16.27 -11.28
C ARG A 130 -13.60 -17.04 -11.07
N ASP A 131 -13.82 -17.56 -9.88
CA ASP A 131 -15.09 -18.17 -9.46
C ASP A 131 -16.23 -17.14 -9.31
N GLY A 132 -15.94 -15.83 -9.43
CA GLY A 132 -16.92 -14.76 -9.25
C GLY A 132 -17.38 -14.60 -7.81
N ALA A 133 -16.67 -15.26 -6.87
CA ALA A 133 -16.96 -15.19 -5.46
C ALA A 133 -16.25 -14.00 -4.82
N LEU A 134 -16.95 -13.34 -3.89
CA LEU A 134 -16.36 -12.41 -2.93
C LEU A 134 -16.24 -13.14 -1.60
N LYS A 135 -15.02 -13.26 -1.09
CA LYS A 135 -14.75 -13.84 0.23
C LYS A 135 -14.11 -12.81 1.14
N VAL A 136 -14.49 -12.85 2.41
CA VAL A 136 -14.07 -11.90 3.44
C VAL A 136 -13.52 -12.70 4.61
N TRP A 137 -12.26 -12.45 4.93
CA TRP A 137 -11.48 -13.19 5.92
C TRP A 137 -11.16 -12.28 7.10
N ASN A 138 -11.34 -12.77 8.33
CA ASN A 138 -10.94 -12.06 9.54
C ASN A 138 -9.46 -12.35 9.85
N ILE A 139 -8.63 -11.29 9.80
CA ILE A 139 -7.19 -11.34 10.05
C ILE A 139 -6.89 -11.51 11.55
N SER A 140 -7.74 -10.98 12.43
CA SER A 140 -7.55 -11.13 13.87
C SER A 140 -7.75 -12.57 14.33
N ASN A 141 -8.77 -13.26 13.79
CA ASN A 141 -8.94 -14.69 14.04
C ASN A 141 -7.77 -15.50 13.46
N LEU A 142 -7.18 -15.07 12.33
CA LEU A 142 -6.00 -15.72 11.75
C LEU A 142 -4.79 -15.66 12.70
N LYS A 143 -4.61 -14.57 13.46
CA LYS A 143 -3.54 -14.45 14.47
C LYS A 143 -3.68 -15.50 15.59
N GLU A 144 -4.90 -15.79 16.01
CA GLU A 144 -5.22 -16.68 17.14
C GLU A 144 -5.14 -18.17 16.80
N ILE A 145 -5.04 -18.51 15.51
CA ILE A 145 -4.97 -19.90 15.06
C ILE A 145 -3.62 -20.54 15.43
N LEU A 146 -3.71 -21.66 16.14
CA LEU A 146 -2.60 -22.56 16.47
C LEU A 146 -2.21 -23.44 15.26
N ASP A 147 -3.19 -23.99 14.54
CA ASP A 147 -2.97 -24.86 13.37
C ASP A 147 -3.25 -24.14 12.04
N PRO A 148 -2.24 -23.89 11.17
CA PRO A 148 -2.39 -23.15 9.91
C PRO A 148 -3.38 -23.73 8.89
N GLN A 149 -4.01 -24.89 9.15
CA GLN A 149 -5.03 -25.51 8.30
C GLN A 149 -6.48 -25.16 8.72
N ASP A 150 -6.69 -24.61 9.92
CA ASP A 150 -8.02 -24.27 10.47
C ASP A 150 -8.53 -22.88 10.04
N TYR A 151 -7.84 -22.24 9.08
CA TYR A 151 -8.20 -20.91 8.56
C TYR A 151 -9.60 -20.82 7.96
N LYS A 152 -10.25 -21.95 7.67
CA LYS A 152 -11.65 -21.99 7.22
C LYS A 152 -12.59 -21.35 8.24
N SER A 153 -12.24 -21.38 9.53
CA SER A 153 -12.97 -20.69 10.61
C SER A 153 -12.87 -19.16 10.54
N CYS A 154 -11.87 -18.61 9.85
CA CYS A 154 -11.70 -17.17 9.67
C CYS A 154 -12.51 -16.59 8.52
N LEU A 155 -13.19 -17.41 7.74
CA LEU A 155 -14.07 -16.96 6.67
C LEU A 155 -15.35 -16.37 7.30
N VAL A 156 -15.45 -15.04 7.34
CA VAL A 156 -16.62 -14.34 7.88
C VAL A 156 -17.76 -14.39 6.88
N HIS A 157 -17.44 -14.11 5.61
CA HIS A 157 -18.43 -14.06 4.56
C HIS A 157 -17.91 -14.68 3.28
N SER A 158 -18.76 -15.46 2.63
CA SER A 158 -18.49 -16.03 1.32
C SER A 158 -19.73 -15.90 0.46
N LYS A 159 -19.63 -15.10 -0.59
CA LYS A 159 -20.68 -14.97 -1.59
C LYS A 159 -20.20 -15.55 -2.90
N THR A 160 -20.64 -16.77 -3.17
CA THR A 160 -20.25 -17.58 -4.34
C THR A 160 -20.80 -17.06 -5.68
N ALA A 161 -21.66 -16.04 -5.67
CA ALA A 161 -22.21 -15.42 -6.87
C ALA A 161 -22.28 -13.88 -6.74
N ALA A 162 -21.21 -13.26 -6.25
CA ALA A 162 -21.13 -11.81 -6.19
C ALA A 162 -21.27 -11.17 -7.59
N HIS A 163 -20.72 -11.81 -8.63
CA HIS A 163 -20.83 -11.38 -10.02
C HIS A 163 -21.39 -12.49 -10.94
N SER A 164 -22.55 -13.08 -10.61
CA SER A 164 -23.38 -13.93 -11.51
C SER A 164 -22.62 -14.75 -12.58
N ASN A 165 -21.66 -15.58 -12.15
CA ASN A 165 -20.83 -16.46 -12.99
C ASN A 165 -19.77 -15.78 -13.89
N ALA A 166 -19.43 -14.53 -13.62
CA ALA A 166 -18.34 -13.78 -14.24
C ALA A 166 -17.20 -13.52 -13.25
N TRP A 167 -16.01 -13.23 -13.77
CA TRP A 167 -14.82 -13.09 -12.94
C TRP A 167 -14.86 -11.78 -12.16
N LEU A 168 -14.51 -11.84 -10.88
CA LEU A 168 -14.27 -10.66 -10.07
C LEU A 168 -12.82 -10.21 -10.32
N TRP A 169 -12.63 -8.96 -10.73
CA TRP A 169 -11.34 -8.46 -11.19
C TRP A 169 -10.80 -7.32 -10.33
N SER A 170 -11.68 -6.54 -9.71
CA SER A 170 -11.25 -5.39 -8.90
C SER A 170 -12.09 -5.21 -7.65
N ILE A 171 -11.45 -4.73 -6.58
CA ILE A 171 -12.05 -4.41 -5.29
C ILE A 171 -11.51 -3.05 -4.87
N SER A 172 -12.37 -2.20 -4.33
CA SER A 172 -12.01 -0.95 -3.67
C SER A 172 -12.84 -0.78 -2.40
N TYR A 173 -12.27 -0.20 -1.35
CA TYR A 173 -12.93 -0.06 -0.05
C TYR A 173 -13.06 1.40 0.35
N ASP A 174 -14.24 1.77 0.82
CA ASP A 174 -14.54 3.06 1.41
C ASP A 174 -14.50 2.96 2.93
N LYS A 175 -13.48 3.57 3.55
CA LYS A 175 -13.32 3.59 5.01
C LYS A 175 -14.43 4.40 5.69
N GLU A 176 -14.85 5.51 5.09
CA GLU A 176 -15.80 6.44 5.70
C GLU A 176 -17.21 5.84 5.74
N CYS A 177 -17.62 5.19 4.65
CA CYS A 177 -18.95 4.59 4.54
C CYS A 177 -18.98 3.09 4.89
N LYS A 178 -17.83 2.48 5.22
CA LYS A 178 -17.67 1.03 5.43
C LYS A 178 -18.23 0.17 4.29
N ARG A 179 -18.02 0.62 3.06
CA ARG A 179 -18.58 -0.02 1.85
C ARG A 179 -17.48 -0.61 0.98
N LEU A 180 -17.70 -1.83 0.51
CA LEU A 180 -16.82 -2.50 -0.44
C LEU A 180 -17.41 -2.43 -1.85
N TYR A 181 -16.64 -1.93 -2.81
CA TYR A 181 -17.01 -1.91 -4.22
C TYR A 181 -16.29 -3.02 -4.97
N THR A 182 -17.03 -3.85 -5.69
CA THR A 182 -16.49 -4.95 -6.50
C THR A 182 -16.81 -4.73 -7.98
N GLY A 183 -15.79 -4.86 -8.82
CA GLY A 183 -15.90 -4.75 -10.27
C GLY A 183 -15.60 -6.10 -10.93
N GLY A 184 -16.46 -6.50 -11.85
CA GLY A 184 -16.36 -7.80 -12.51
C GLY A 184 -16.49 -7.74 -14.03
N PHE A 185 -16.31 -8.91 -14.63
CA PHE A 185 -16.41 -9.11 -16.06
C PHE A 185 -17.87 -9.14 -16.57
N ASP A 186 -18.86 -9.14 -15.66
CA ASP A 186 -20.28 -8.99 -15.96
C ASP A 186 -20.71 -7.55 -16.26
N CYS A 187 -19.75 -6.64 -16.44
CA CYS A 187 -19.95 -5.22 -16.70
C CYS A 187 -20.65 -4.46 -15.55
N ASN A 188 -20.70 -5.03 -14.35
CA ASN A 188 -21.32 -4.38 -13.20
C ASN A 188 -20.29 -4.03 -12.13
N ILE A 189 -20.56 -2.94 -11.42
CA ILE A 189 -19.93 -2.63 -10.13
C ILE A 189 -20.99 -2.83 -9.06
N ARG A 190 -20.68 -3.60 -8.01
CA ARG A 190 -21.58 -3.81 -6.88
C ARG A 190 -20.99 -3.21 -5.63
N SER A 191 -21.82 -2.55 -4.83
CA SER A 191 -21.44 -2.09 -3.49
C SER A 191 -21.99 -3.05 -2.44
N TRP A 192 -21.16 -3.39 -1.47
CA TRP A 192 -21.46 -4.31 -0.39
C TRP A 192 -21.33 -3.59 0.93
N ASP A 193 -22.28 -3.84 1.81
CA ASP A 193 -22.17 -3.51 3.22
C ASP A 193 -21.50 -4.69 3.94
N LEU A 194 -20.48 -4.41 4.74
CA LEU A 194 -19.77 -5.45 5.50
C LEU A 194 -20.64 -6.00 6.64
N ASP A 195 -21.51 -5.16 7.20
CA ASP A 195 -22.41 -5.57 8.29
C ASP A 195 -23.57 -6.44 7.77
N ASN A 196 -24.05 -6.15 6.55
CA ASN A 196 -25.16 -6.86 5.92
C ASN A 196 -24.81 -7.36 4.50
N PRO A 197 -24.00 -8.42 4.38
CA PRO A 197 -23.44 -8.84 3.10
C PRO A 197 -24.40 -9.70 2.24
N SER A 198 -25.64 -9.93 2.70
CA SER A 198 -26.60 -10.82 2.03
C SER A 198 -26.97 -10.34 0.61
N GLN A 199 -27.06 -9.03 0.37
CA GLN A 199 -27.39 -8.45 -0.92
C GLN A 199 -26.50 -7.23 -1.22
N PRO A 200 -26.20 -6.96 -2.51
CA PRO A 200 -25.51 -5.73 -2.87
C PRO A 200 -26.43 -4.54 -2.59
N VAL A 201 -25.89 -3.52 -1.91
CA VAL A 201 -26.60 -2.27 -1.59
C VAL A 201 -26.97 -1.52 -2.87
N ALA A 202 -26.07 -1.53 -3.85
CA ALA A 202 -26.26 -0.90 -5.15
C ALA A 202 -25.52 -1.67 -6.24
N THR A 203 -26.07 -1.61 -7.46
CA THR A 203 -25.43 -2.17 -8.66
C THR A 203 -25.38 -1.07 -9.73
N TYR A 204 -24.16 -0.71 -10.14
CA TYR A 204 -23.87 0.22 -11.21
C TYR A 204 -23.60 -0.58 -12.47
N SER A 205 -24.44 -0.43 -13.50
CA SER A 205 -24.28 -1.16 -14.76
C SER A 205 -23.51 -0.32 -15.77
N LEU A 206 -22.48 -0.91 -16.37
CA LEU A 206 -21.63 -0.30 -17.39
C LEU A 206 -21.78 -1.05 -18.72
N ALA A 207 -21.39 -0.39 -19.81
CA ALA A 207 -21.42 -0.99 -21.16
C ALA A 207 -20.27 -1.97 -21.43
N SER A 208 -19.32 -2.15 -20.48
CA SER A 208 -18.13 -2.97 -20.69
C SER A 208 -17.58 -3.54 -19.37
N PRO A 209 -16.82 -4.66 -19.44
CA PRO A 209 -16.19 -5.27 -18.27
C PRO A 209 -15.32 -4.30 -17.47
N VAL A 210 -15.37 -4.41 -16.14
CA VAL A 210 -14.60 -3.55 -15.23
C VAL A 210 -13.29 -4.23 -14.87
N LEU A 211 -12.17 -3.56 -15.14
CA LEU A 211 -10.82 -4.09 -14.90
C LEU A 211 -10.12 -3.41 -13.70
N CYS A 212 -10.48 -2.18 -13.39
CA CYS A 212 -9.89 -1.51 -12.23
C CYS A 212 -10.88 -0.55 -11.59
N LEU A 213 -10.78 -0.45 -10.28
CA LEU A 213 -11.54 0.47 -9.43
C LEU A 213 -10.57 1.23 -8.56
N ALA A 214 -10.83 2.52 -8.37
CA ALA A 214 -10.17 3.37 -7.40
C ALA A 214 -11.20 4.29 -6.75
N LEU A 215 -11.05 4.55 -5.47
CA LEU A 215 -11.95 5.39 -4.69
C LEU A 215 -11.16 6.51 -4.02
N SER A 216 -11.68 7.73 -4.08
CA SER A 216 -11.18 8.85 -3.28
C SER A 216 -12.36 9.72 -2.86
N GLN A 217 -12.50 9.97 -1.55
CA GLN A 217 -13.54 10.83 -0.96
C GLN A 217 -14.98 10.53 -1.44
N GLY A 218 -15.36 9.25 -1.50
CA GLY A 218 -16.68 8.81 -1.94
C GLY A 218 -16.93 8.88 -3.45
N ILE A 219 -15.94 9.32 -4.24
CA ILE A 219 -15.97 9.31 -5.70
C ILE A 219 -15.28 8.03 -6.19
N LEU A 220 -16.07 7.15 -6.80
CA LEU A 220 -15.60 5.89 -7.38
C LEU A 220 -15.24 6.11 -8.84
N THR A 221 -14.03 5.72 -9.22
CA THR A 221 -13.54 5.76 -10.60
C THR A 221 -13.32 4.34 -11.09
N SER A 222 -13.85 4.00 -12.26
CA SER A 222 -13.72 2.68 -12.87
C SER A 222 -13.05 2.74 -14.23
N GLY A 223 -12.14 1.82 -14.49
CA GLY A 223 -11.53 1.58 -15.79
C GLY A 223 -12.10 0.32 -16.42
N CYS A 224 -12.55 0.45 -17.66
CA CYS A 224 -13.22 -0.62 -18.37
C CYS A 224 -12.37 -1.20 -19.51
N TYR A 225 -12.68 -2.44 -19.88
CA TYR A 225 -12.16 -3.07 -21.10
C TYR A 225 -12.56 -2.28 -22.36
N GLY A 226 -13.72 -1.63 -22.33
CA GLY A 226 -14.24 -0.75 -23.39
C GLY A 226 -13.47 0.57 -23.59
N ARG A 227 -12.32 0.75 -22.93
CA ARG A 227 -11.42 1.93 -23.00
C ARG A 227 -11.94 3.17 -22.26
N SER A 228 -13.16 3.10 -21.73
CA SER A 228 -13.76 4.19 -20.98
C SER A 228 -13.29 4.21 -19.54
N VAL A 229 -13.13 5.43 -19.03
CA VAL A 229 -13.04 5.71 -17.60
C VAL A 229 -14.35 6.35 -17.18
N SER A 230 -15.01 5.75 -16.20
CA SER A 230 -16.30 6.22 -15.67
C SER A 230 -16.13 6.66 -14.23
N ILE A 231 -16.82 7.74 -13.87
CA ILE A 231 -16.82 8.34 -12.53
C ILE A 231 -18.22 8.23 -11.95
N PHE A 232 -18.31 7.76 -10.72
CA PHE A 232 -19.53 7.60 -9.97
C PHE A 232 -19.44 8.36 -8.65
N ASP A 233 -20.52 9.05 -8.28
CA ASP A 233 -20.71 9.55 -6.92
C ASP A 233 -21.82 8.72 -6.28
N SER A 234 -21.45 7.96 -5.25
CA SER A 234 -22.36 7.06 -4.54
C SER A 234 -23.54 7.78 -3.88
N ARG A 235 -23.45 9.10 -3.68
CA ARG A 235 -24.50 9.93 -3.06
C ARG A 235 -25.51 10.48 -4.07
N VAL A 236 -25.14 10.51 -5.36
CA VAL A 236 -25.94 11.19 -6.38
C VAL A 236 -26.82 10.20 -7.14
N SER A 237 -26.20 9.22 -7.80
CA SER A 237 -26.94 8.29 -8.65
C SER A 237 -26.19 7.00 -8.92
N LEU A 238 -26.91 6.00 -9.42
CA LEU A 238 -26.35 4.74 -9.91
C LEU A 238 -25.79 4.84 -11.34
N GLN A 239 -25.89 6.01 -11.98
CA GLN A 239 -25.37 6.27 -13.31
C GLN A 239 -24.01 6.97 -13.23
N PRO A 240 -23.15 6.81 -14.25
CA PRO A 240 -21.89 7.53 -14.26
C PRO A 240 -22.16 9.03 -14.33
N VAL A 241 -21.63 9.77 -13.36
CA VAL A 241 -21.66 11.24 -13.33
C VAL A 241 -20.92 11.80 -14.54
N PHE A 242 -19.84 11.14 -14.90
CA PHE A 242 -19.03 11.49 -16.06
C PHE A 242 -18.36 10.25 -16.62
N GLN A 243 -18.25 10.19 -17.94
CA GLN A 243 -17.55 9.13 -18.66
C GLN A 243 -16.72 9.76 -19.77
N HIS A 244 -15.47 9.32 -19.91
CA HIS A 244 -14.59 9.77 -20.97
C HIS A 244 -13.79 8.62 -21.57
N ILE A 245 -13.35 8.81 -22.81
CA ILE A 245 -12.54 7.85 -23.56
C ILE A 245 -11.33 8.61 -24.12
N HIS A 246 -10.18 8.42 -23.47
CA HIS A 246 -8.89 9.00 -23.91
C HIS A 246 -7.87 7.94 -24.32
N HIS A 247 -8.13 6.67 -23.99
CA HIS A 247 -7.28 5.54 -24.35
C HIS A 247 -7.72 4.86 -25.63
N LYS A 248 -6.76 4.27 -26.34
CA LYS A 248 -7.01 3.48 -27.56
C LYS A 248 -7.28 2.00 -27.25
N LYS A 249 -6.87 1.53 -26.08
CA LYS A 249 -6.95 0.14 -25.61
C LYS A 249 -7.54 0.03 -24.19
N PRO A 250 -7.81 -1.18 -23.66
CA PRO A 250 -8.35 -1.38 -22.31
C PRO A 250 -7.61 -0.60 -21.23
N VAL A 251 -8.34 -0.10 -20.23
CA VAL A 251 -7.77 0.58 -19.05
C VAL A 251 -7.57 -0.45 -17.95
N VAL A 252 -6.33 -0.71 -17.57
CA VAL A 252 -5.95 -1.85 -16.71
C VAL A 252 -5.70 -1.42 -15.25
N CYS A 253 -5.24 -0.20 -15.05
CA CYS A 253 -4.98 0.34 -13.72
C CYS A 253 -5.41 1.81 -13.62
N ILE A 254 -5.87 2.21 -12.44
CA ILE A 254 -6.28 3.58 -12.13
C ILE A 254 -5.79 3.96 -10.74
N ALA A 255 -5.37 5.22 -10.59
CA ALA A 255 -5.22 5.90 -9.31
C ALA A 255 -6.03 7.20 -9.34
N THR A 256 -6.57 7.64 -8.20
CA THR A 256 -7.49 8.78 -8.15
C THR A 256 -7.28 9.58 -6.86
N ASP A 257 -7.27 10.90 -6.99
CA ASP A 257 -7.16 11.87 -5.89
C ASP A 257 -8.37 12.80 -5.90
N GLU A 258 -8.42 13.77 -4.97
CA GLU A 258 -9.39 14.86 -5.03
C GLU A 258 -9.43 15.57 -6.40
N LYS A 259 -8.25 15.85 -6.98
CA LYS A 259 -8.14 16.66 -8.20
C LYS A 259 -7.95 15.86 -9.49
N PHE A 260 -7.21 14.76 -9.44
CA PHE A 260 -6.75 14.07 -10.65
C PHE A 260 -7.22 12.61 -10.70
N ILE A 261 -7.48 12.14 -11.92
CA ILE A 261 -7.62 10.73 -12.26
C ILE A 261 -6.43 10.36 -13.12
N ILE A 262 -5.79 9.25 -12.78
CA ILE A 262 -4.63 8.74 -13.50
C ILE A 262 -5.02 7.35 -13.98
N SER A 263 -5.00 7.15 -15.29
CA SER A 263 -5.39 5.89 -15.92
C SER A 263 -4.26 5.35 -16.78
N GLY A 264 -3.97 4.06 -16.60
CA GLY A 264 -3.00 3.30 -17.38
C GLY A 264 -3.69 2.29 -18.29
N SER A 265 -3.23 2.22 -19.53
CA SER A 265 -3.84 1.37 -20.55
C SER A 265 -2.81 0.50 -21.28
N GLU A 266 -3.28 -0.61 -21.86
CA GLU A 266 -2.49 -1.48 -22.75
C GLU A 266 -1.98 -0.77 -24.03
N ASP A 267 -2.41 0.46 -24.31
CA ASP A 267 -1.84 1.29 -25.38
C ASP A 267 -0.48 1.90 -25.00
N ARG A 268 0.03 1.57 -23.81
CA ARG A 268 1.26 2.07 -23.21
C ARG A 268 1.20 3.56 -22.85
N SER A 269 0.00 4.13 -22.78
CA SER A 269 -0.21 5.49 -22.30
C SER A 269 -0.66 5.51 -20.84
N VAL A 270 -0.16 6.50 -20.11
CA VAL A 270 -0.69 6.93 -18.82
C VAL A 270 -1.30 8.31 -19.03
N VAL A 271 -2.60 8.44 -18.79
CA VAL A 271 -3.35 9.67 -18.97
C VAL A 271 -3.66 10.26 -17.59
N VAL A 272 -3.32 11.53 -17.41
CA VAL A 272 -3.68 12.32 -16.23
C VAL A 272 -4.80 13.28 -16.61
N PHE A 273 -5.95 13.09 -15.98
CA PHE A 273 -7.17 13.84 -16.23
C PHE A 273 -7.53 14.68 -15.00
N ASP A 274 -7.74 15.98 -15.20
CA ASP A 274 -8.19 16.89 -14.14
C ASP A 274 -9.72 16.78 -13.99
N LYS A 275 -10.17 16.39 -12.79
CA LYS A 275 -11.60 16.22 -12.45
C LYS A 275 -12.37 17.54 -12.50
N ILE A 276 -11.72 18.65 -12.10
CA ILE A 276 -12.33 19.97 -12.00
C ILE A 276 -12.39 20.61 -13.38
N ALA A 277 -11.25 20.67 -14.07
CA ALA A 277 -11.16 21.29 -15.40
C ALA A 277 -11.79 20.40 -16.50
N ARG A 278 -12.04 19.12 -16.21
CA ARG A 278 -12.53 18.10 -17.14
C ARG A 278 -11.71 18.00 -18.42
N LYS A 279 -10.39 18.10 -18.28
CA LYS A 279 -9.43 18.06 -19.38
C LYS A 279 -8.29 17.11 -19.08
N VAL A 280 -7.75 16.53 -20.14
CA VAL A 280 -6.47 15.83 -20.09
C VAL A 280 -5.38 16.86 -19.83
N LEU A 281 -4.70 16.71 -18.69
CA LEU A 281 -3.58 17.55 -18.31
C LEU A 281 -2.31 17.01 -18.96
N ARG A 282 -2.09 15.69 -18.87
CA ARG A 282 -0.90 15.03 -19.43
C ARG A 282 -1.27 13.69 -20.04
N THR A 283 -0.56 13.36 -21.12
CA THR A 283 -0.44 11.99 -21.62
C THR A 283 1.04 11.65 -21.67
N LEU A 284 1.41 10.57 -20.99
CA LEU A 284 2.74 10.00 -20.96
C LEU A 284 2.74 8.72 -21.77
N GLN A 285 3.80 8.50 -22.53
CA GLN A 285 4.01 7.27 -23.27
C GLN A 285 5.14 6.49 -22.61
N LEU A 286 4.84 5.27 -22.16
CA LEU A 286 5.80 4.35 -21.58
C LEU A 286 6.27 3.34 -22.64
N ASP A 287 7.41 2.69 -22.38
CA ASP A 287 7.97 1.66 -23.27
C ASP A 287 7.12 0.39 -23.29
N GLY A 288 6.71 -0.09 -22.10
CA GLY A 288 5.66 -1.09 -21.92
C GLY A 288 4.36 -0.46 -21.41
N PHE A 289 3.34 -1.29 -21.16
CA PHE A 289 2.06 -0.80 -20.65
C PHE A 289 1.88 -1.02 -19.15
N ALA A 290 1.29 -0.02 -18.53
CA ALA A 290 1.01 0.01 -17.10
C ALA A 290 0.02 -1.09 -16.69
N LEU A 291 0.45 -1.96 -15.76
CA LEU A 291 -0.37 -3.02 -15.19
C LEU A 291 -0.90 -2.67 -13.80
N SER A 292 -0.12 -1.92 -13.03
CA SER A 292 -0.45 -1.55 -11.67
C SER A 292 0.00 -0.14 -11.36
N MET A 293 -0.73 0.52 -10.47
CA MET A 293 -0.41 1.86 -10.00
C MET A 293 -0.57 1.90 -8.50
N SER A 294 0.31 2.66 -7.86
CA SER A 294 0.19 3.00 -6.46
C SER A 294 0.43 4.46 -6.26
N LYS A 295 -0.49 5.06 -5.51
CA LYS A 295 -0.47 6.46 -5.14
C LYS A 295 -0.82 6.51 -3.66
N ASP A 296 0.16 6.89 -2.86
CA ASP A 296 0.06 6.98 -1.40
C ASP A 296 0.75 8.27 -0.97
N THR A 297 2.02 8.41 -1.38
CA THR A 297 2.84 9.61 -1.18
C THR A 297 2.99 10.38 -2.50
N LYS A 298 3.68 11.54 -2.47
CA LYS A 298 3.83 12.39 -3.67
C LYS A 298 4.25 11.62 -4.93
N PRO A 299 5.25 10.71 -4.98
CA PRO A 299 5.50 9.96 -6.22
C PRO A 299 4.33 9.04 -6.59
N LEU A 300 3.89 9.11 -7.84
CA LEU A 300 3.08 8.05 -8.42
C LEU A 300 4.01 6.95 -8.94
N LEU A 301 3.80 5.72 -8.48
CA LEU A 301 4.51 4.56 -9.01
C LEU A 301 3.65 3.76 -9.97
N VAL A 302 4.24 3.39 -11.11
CA VAL A 302 3.57 2.60 -12.15
C VAL A 302 4.39 1.36 -12.47
N GLY A 303 3.82 0.17 -12.28
CA GLY A 303 4.44 -1.10 -12.65
C GLY A 303 4.13 -1.49 -14.09
N ASP A 304 5.14 -1.97 -14.82
CA ASP A 304 5.06 -2.29 -16.25
C ASP A 304 5.12 -3.81 -16.53
N ILE A 305 4.64 -4.21 -17.71
CA ILE A 305 4.73 -5.58 -18.22
C ILE A 305 6.18 -6.07 -18.43
N LEU A 306 7.13 -5.16 -18.65
CA LEU A 306 8.52 -5.51 -18.90
C LEU A 306 9.36 -5.72 -17.63
N GLY A 307 8.75 -5.68 -16.44
CA GLY A 307 9.47 -5.83 -15.17
C GLY A 307 10.06 -4.53 -14.64
N PHE A 308 9.74 -3.40 -15.27
CA PHE A 308 10.15 -2.07 -14.79
C PHE A 308 9.07 -1.46 -13.92
N PHE A 309 9.47 -0.48 -13.11
CA PHE A 309 8.53 0.47 -12.54
C PHE A 309 8.99 1.89 -12.84
N HIS A 310 8.02 2.76 -13.05
CA HIS A 310 8.21 4.15 -13.42
C HIS A 310 7.76 5.04 -12.26
N VAL A 311 8.55 6.07 -11.97
CA VAL A 311 8.24 7.10 -11.00
C VAL A 311 7.79 8.35 -11.76
N ILE A 312 6.55 8.73 -11.55
CA ILE A 312 5.96 9.94 -12.13
C ILE A 312 5.85 10.98 -11.04
N ASP A 313 6.31 12.18 -11.33
CA ASP A 313 6.33 13.30 -10.39
C ASP A 313 5.07 14.16 -10.54
N PRO A 314 4.13 14.16 -9.59
CA PRO A 314 2.99 15.06 -9.63
C PRO A 314 3.29 16.44 -9.00
N THR A 315 4.52 16.70 -8.56
CA THR A 315 4.89 18.03 -8.04
C THR A 315 4.63 19.09 -9.11
N GLU A 316 4.13 20.24 -8.67
CA GLU A 316 3.73 21.35 -9.55
C GLU A 316 2.68 20.98 -10.61
N GLN A 317 2.03 19.81 -10.48
CA GLN A 317 1.08 19.27 -11.45
C GLN A 317 1.71 19.02 -12.83
N SER A 318 3.02 18.79 -12.91
CA SER A 318 3.69 18.47 -14.19
C SER A 318 3.36 17.05 -14.66
N PHE A 319 3.34 16.08 -13.73
CA PHE A 319 3.20 14.65 -14.01
C PHE A 319 4.24 14.17 -15.03
N ASP A 320 5.48 14.65 -14.90
CA ASP A 320 6.56 14.22 -15.77
C ASP A 320 7.12 12.87 -15.33
N LEU A 321 7.55 12.07 -16.29
CA LEU A 321 8.27 10.83 -16.01
C LEU A 321 9.64 11.18 -15.44
N ALA A 322 9.82 11.01 -14.13
CA ALA A 322 11.06 11.35 -13.46
C ALA A 322 12.12 10.27 -13.67
N LEU A 323 11.81 9.04 -13.30
CA LEU A 323 12.79 7.95 -13.22
C LEU A 323 12.16 6.61 -13.62
N THR A 324 12.96 5.73 -14.22
CA THR A 324 12.56 4.36 -14.58
C THR A 324 13.57 3.39 -13.96
N TYR A 325 13.05 2.41 -13.21
CA TYR A 325 13.87 1.45 -12.49
C TYR A 325 13.54 0.02 -12.89
N LYS A 326 14.56 -0.82 -12.89
CA LYS A 326 14.39 -2.26 -13.02
C LYS A 326 14.18 -2.85 -11.63
N THR A 327 12.99 -3.42 -11.36
CA THR A 327 12.70 -4.14 -10.10
C THR A 327 13.61 -5.35 -9.89
N GLY A 328 14.18 -5.85 -11.00
CA GLY A 328 14.91 -7.10 -11.10
C GLY A 328 14.02 -8.34 -11.25
N HIS A 329 12.70 -8.16 -11.37
CA HIS A 329 11.79 -9.21 -11.81
C HIS A 329 12.14 -9.69 -13.23
N THR A 330 11.90 -10.97 -13.50
CA THR A 330 12.12 -11.55 -14.84
C THR A 330 10.88 -11.48 -15.72
N GLN A 331 9.72 -11.27 -15.09
CA GLN A 331 8.42 -11.16 -15.74
C GLN A 331 7.68 -9.88 -15.31
N LYS A 332 6.44 -9.74 -15.77
CA LYS A 332 5.57 -8.56 -15.59
C LYS A 332 5.28 -8.22 -14.14
N VAL A 333 5.26 -6.93 -13.81
CA VAL A 333 4.89 -6.44 -12.48
C VAL A 333 3.38 -6.34 -12.39
N THR A 334 2.74 -7.30 -11.73
CA THR A 334 1.28 -7.41 -11.63
C THR A 334 0.69 -6.50 -10.55
N GLY A 335 1.49 -6.10 -9.57
CA GLY A 335 1.11 -5.23 -8.48
C GLY A 335 2.29 -4.44 -7.96
N ILE A 336 2.03 -3.18 -7.67
CA ILE A 336 2.94 -2.27 -7.00
C ILE A 336 2.17 -1.56 -5.90
N GLN A 337 2.75 -1.48 -4.72
CA GLN A 337 2.26 -0.63 -3.66
C GLN A 337 3.44 -0.05 -2.90
N HIS A 338 3.36 1.23 -2.59
CA HIS A 338 4.42 1.92 -1.85
C HIS A 338 3.84 2.67 -0.67
N SER A 339 4.74 2.96 0.25
CA SER A 339 4.54 3.80 1.41
C SER A 339 5.84 4.57 1.68
N LEU A 340 5.95 5.34 2.77
CA LEU A 340 7.16 6.10 3.06
C LEU A 340 8.35 5.20 3.41
N GLY A 341 8.09 4.00 3.94
CA GLY A 341 9.08 3.06 4.42
C GLY A 341 9.56 2.02 3.40
N SER A 342 8.70 1.59 2.47
CA SER A 342 9.05 0.54 1.50
C SER A 342 8.25 0.63 0.20
N ILE A 343 8.81 0.05 -0.86
CA ILE A 343 8.12 -0.21 -2.11
C ILE A 343 8.01 -1.72 -2.27
N ILE A 344 6.81 -2.24 -2.45
CA ILE A 344 6.60 -3.67 -2.64
C ILE A 344 6.08 -3.90 -4.04
N THR A 345 6.75 -4.80 -4.76
CA THR A 345 6.38 -5.21 -6.11
C THR A 345 6.13 -6.71 -6.15
N CYS A 346 5.11 -7.12 -6.90
CA CYS A 346 4.85 -8.53 -7.16
C CYS A 346 4.86 -8.81 -8.67
N SER A 347 5.18 -10.05 -9.02
CA SER A 347 5.34 -10.46 -10.40
C SER A 347 4.85 -11.89 -10.64
N THR A 348 4.59 -12.20 -11.91
CA THR A 348 4.32 -13.58 -12.33
C THR A 348 5.56 -14.47 -12.32
N ASP A 349 6.74 -13.93 -12.03
CA ASP A 349 7.95 -14.72 -11.73
C ASP A 349 7.92 -15.43 -10.36
N LYS A 350 6.77 -15.37 -9.67
CA LYS A 350 6.52 -15.97 -8.35
C LYS A 350 7.32 -15.32 -7.22
N SER A 351 7.76 -14.08 -7.41
CA SER A 351 8.44 -13.31 -6.37
C SER A 351 7.70 -12.05 -5.96
N ILE A 352 7.78 -11.75 -4.67
CA ILE A 352 7.47 -10.43 -4.10
C ILE A 352 8.80 -9.82 -3.68
N ARG A 353 9.07 -8.61 -4.15
CA ARG A 353 10.27 -7.86 -3.78
C ARG A 353 9.88 -6.68 -2.92
N VAL A 354 10.52 -6.56 -1.78
CA VAL A 354 10.43 -5.38 -0.92
C VAL A 354 11.69 -4.56 -1.16
N LEU A 355 11.52 -3.37 -1.70
CA LEU A 355 12.58 -2.45 -2.09
C LEU A 355 12.63 -1.26 -1.13
N GLN A 356 13.82 -0.68 -0.98
CA GLN A 356 13.99 0.59 -0.29
C GLN A 356 13.42 1.75 -1.14
N PRO A 357 12.72 2.73 -0.54
CA PRO A 357 12.10 3.85 -1.26
C PRO A 357 13.10 4.96 -1.60
N ASN A 358 14.27 4.61 -2.14
CA ASN A 358 15.37 5.53 -2.42
C ASN A 358 15.55 5.73 -3.93
N ALA A 359 16.33 6.74 -4.32
CA ALA A 359 16.73 6.96 -5.72
C ALA A 359 17.50 5.79 -6.36
N ASP A 360 17.90 4.79 -5.59
CA ASP A 360 18.33 3.49 -6.11
C ASP A 360 17.71 2.39 -5.23
N PRO A 361 16.59 1.80 -5.68
CA PRO A 361 15.71 0.94 -4.89
C PRO A 361 16.32 -0.47 -4.74
N GLU A 362 17.18 -0.65 -3.75
CA GLU A 362 17.75 -1.96 -3.43
C GLU A 362 16.72 -2.88 -2.76
N PRO A 363 16.74 -4.19 -3.05
CA PRO A 363 15.88 -5.15 -2.38
C PRO A 363 16.31 -5.31 -0.90
N ILE A 364 15.37 -5.04 0.01
CA ILE A 364 15.47 -5.43 1.41
C ILE A 364 15.34 -6.96 1.50
N THR A 365 14.27 -7.49 0.91
CA THR A 365 13.92 -8.93 0.94
C THR A 365 13.23 -9.37 -0.34
N VAL A 366 13.48 -10.62 -0.74
CA VAL A 366 12.79 -11.27 -1.85
C VAL A 366 12.05 -12.48 -1.32
N LEU A 367 10.73 -12.43 -1.31
CA LEU A 367 9.86 -13.53 -0.95
C LEU A 367 9.60 -14.38 -2.18
N LYS A 368 9.86 -15.69 -2.08
CA LYS A 368 9.54 -16.65 -3.13
C LYS A 368 8.21 -17.33 -2.78
N CYS A 369 7.21 -17.11 -3.62
CA CYS A 369 5.91 -17.76 -3.53
C CYS A 369 5.91 -19.05 -4.38
N THR A 370 4.99 -19.96 -4.08
CA THR A 370 4.84 -21.22 -4.83
C THR A 370 4.23 -21.02 -6.22
N SER A 371 3.48 -19.94 -6.38
CA SER A 371 2.56 -19.65 -7.48
C SER A 371 2.74 -18.22 -7.99
N GLU A 372 2.17 -17.93 -9.16
CA GLU A 372 2.21 -16.58 -9.73
C GLU A 372 1.30 -15.65 -8.93
N ILE A 373 1.68 -14.38 -8.82
CA ILE A 373 0.94 -13.40 -8.01
C ILE A 373 0.18 -12.48 -8.95
N SER A 374 -1.13 -12.36 -8.73
CA SER A 374 -2.01 -11.50 -9.52
C SER A 374 -2.09 -10.08 -8.97
N LYS A 375 -2.11 -9.93 -7.64
CA LYS A 375 -2.22 -8.64 -6.97
C LYS A 375 -1.72 -8.71 -5.53
N ILE A 376 -1.29 -7.57 -5.01
CA ILE A 376 -0.91 -7.39 -3.61
C ILE A 376 -1.75 -6.29 -2.97
N SER A 377 -1.89 -6.40 -1.65
CA SER A 377 -2.42 -5.35 -0.79
C SER A 377 -1.61 -5.28 0.49
N ILE A 378 -1.30 -4.08 0.91
CA ILE A 378 -0.51 -3.78 2.11
C ILE A 378 -1.31 -2.85 3.00
N TYR A 379 -1.20 -3.10 4.29
CA TYR A 379 -1.67 -2.19 5.32
C TYR A 379 -0.63 -2.17 6.45
N LYS A 380 0.05 -1.03 6.64
CA LYS A 380 1.23 -0.91 7.51
C LYS A 380 2.25 -2.01 7.16
N SER A 381 2.63 -2.84 8.12
CA SER A 381 3.56 -3.96 7.93
C SER A 381 2.89 -5.27 7.48
N MET A 382 1.56 -5.32 7.33
CA MET A 382 0.85 -6.51 6.85
C MET A 382 0.83 -6.54 5.33
N LEU A 383 1.07 -7.72 4.76
CA LEU A 383 1.02 -7.95 3.32
C LEU A 383 0.03 -9.08 3.03
N ALA A 384 -0.78 -8.91 2.00
CA ALA A 384 -1.59 -9.97 1.42
C ALA A 384 -1.29 -10.09 -0.07
N SER A 385 -1.13 -11.30 -0.57
CA SER A 385 -0.99 -11.61 -2.00
C SER A 385 -2.11 -12.52 -2.47
N ALA A 386 -2.66 -12.17 -3.63
CA ALA A 386 -3.56 -13.02 -4.40
C ALA A 386 -2.72 -13.87 -5.36
N ASN A 387 -2.90 -15.18 -5.31
CA ASN A 387 -2.16 -16.10 -6.15
C ASN A 387 -3.04 -16.72 -7.24
N THR A 388 -2.41 -17.16 -8.34
CA THR A 388 -3.10 -17.86 -9.45
C THR A 388 -3.56 -19.26 -9.10
N ASP A 389 -2.92 -19.90 -8.12
CA ASP A 389 -3.16 -21.29 -7.71
C ASP A 389 -4.22 -21.35 -6.60
N ASP A 390 -5.27 -20.54 -6.74
CA ASP A 390 -6.47 -20.49 -5.89
C ASP A 390 -6.22 -20.14 -4.41
N SER A 391 -4.99 -19.76 -4.09
CA SER A 391 -4.50 -19.50 -2.73
C SER A 391 -4.34 -18.00 -2.46
N ILE A 392 -4.41 -17.66 -1.18
CA ILE A 392 -4.09 -16.33 -0.67
C ILE A 392 -2.96 -16.50 0.33
N SER A 393 -1.91 -15.70 0.20
CA SER A 393 -0.83 -15.66 1.19
C SER A 393 -0.92 -14.36 1.97
N ILE A 394 -0.91 -14.45 3.31
CA ILE A 394 -0.98 -13.31 4.21
C ILE A 394 0.22 -13.37 5.13
N TRP A 395 1.00 -12.29 5.18
CA TRP A 395 2.11 -12.10 6.09
C TRP A 395 1.66 -11.13 7.18
N ILE A 396 1.67 -11.63 8.41
CA ILE A 396 1.25 -10.87 9.59
C ILE A 396 2.49 -10.68 10.48
N PRO A 397 2.76 -9.46 10.99
CA PRO A 397 3.81 -9.26 11.97
C PRO A 397 3.52 -10.08 13.22
N GLU A 398 4.51 -10.84 13.69
CA GLU A 398 4.48 -11.36 15.06
C GLU A 398 4.71 -10.16 15.97
N GLU A 399 3.67 -9.76 16.70
CA GLU A 399 3.85 -8.77 17.75
C GLU A 399 4.72 -9.43 18.81
N GLU A 400 5.94 -8.91 19.01
CA GLU A 400 6.70 -9.20 20.22
C GLU A 400 5.78 -8.82 21.39
N CYS A 401 5.30 -9.84 22.11
CA CYS A 401 4.75 -9.63 23.44
C CYS A 401 5.86 -8.98 24.26
N SER A 402 5.81 -7.66 24.37
CA SER A 402 6.71 -6.83 25.18
C SER A 402 5.92 -6.06 26.20
#